data_AF-A0A2N3F290-F1
#
_entry.id   AF-A0A2N3F290-F1
#
_cell.length_a   1.000
_cell.length_b   1.000
_cell.length_c   1.000
_cell.angle_alpha   90.00
_cell.angle_beta   90.00
_cell.angle_gamma   90.00
#
_symmetry.space_group_name_H-M   'P 1'
#
loop_
_entity.id
_entity.type
_entity.pdbx_description
1 polymer ?
#
loop_
_entity_poly.entity_id
_entity_poly.type
_entity_poly.pdbx_seq_one_letter_code
_entity_poly.pdbx_strand_id
1 'polypeptide(L)'
;MTPTVALSPRRIAARSWWADMAHGAIYLVAAIGVAFFLADGGLQTFATIDYVYSIGRVLGIVAAVLMLFQVLLISRAPFIERGMGHDHAAALHTRTGKVAIIAMTLHATIITIMSAYYADVSLFTQST
;
A
#
# COMPACT_ATOMS: atom_id res chain seq x y z
N MET A 1 42.16 22.98 8.62
CA MET A 1 41.99 22.21 7.37
C MET A 1 40.98 21.10 7.64
N THR A 2 39.72 21.30 7.26
CA THR A 2 38.68 20.28 7.35
C THR A 2 38.84 19.33 6.15
N PRO A 3 39.02 18.01 6.36
CA PRO A 3 39.10 17.08 5.26
C PRO A 3 37.75 17.03 4.53
N THR A 4 37.71 17.51 3.30
CA THR A 4 36.58 17.33 2.38
C THR A 4 36.55 15.85 1.97
N VAL A 5 35.73 15.06 2.66
CA VAL A 5 35.48 13.67 2.28
C VAL A 5 34.73 13.69 0.94
N ALA A 6 35.46 13.54 -0.17
CA ALA A 6 34.89 13.35 -1.49
C ALA A 6 34.20 11.98 -1.52
N LEU A 7 32.87 11.98 -1.37
CA LEU A 7 32.07 10.77 -1.50
C LEU A 7 32.19 10.25 -2.95
N SER A 8 32.65 9.00 -3.10
CA SER A 8 32.76 8.35 -4.42
C SER A 8 31.38 8.25 -5.09
N PRO A 9 31.25 8.65 -6.39
CA PRO A 9 29.99 8.58 -7.14
C PRO A 9 29.34 7.18 -7.14
N ARG A 10 30.17 6.14 -7.04
CA ARG A 10 29.76 4.74 -7.07
C ARG A 10 28.93 4.32 -5.85
N ARG A 11 29.20 4.93 -4.67
CA ARG A 11 28.40 4.68 -3.45
C ARG A 11 27.03 5.36 -3.51
N ILE A 12 26.93 6.50 -4.19
CA ILE A 12 25.67 7.23 -4.33
C ILE A 12 24.72 6.46 -5.26
N ALA A 13 25.23 5.96 -6.39
CA ALA A 13 24.44 5.17 -7.35
C ALA A 13 23.95 3.83 -6.78
N ALA A 14 24.78 3.12 -6.01
CA ALA A 14 24.37 1.86 -5.37
C ALA A 14 23.26 2.07 -4.33
N ARG A 15 23.24 3.23 -3.65
CA ARG A 15 22.23 3.59 -2.63
C ARG A 15 20.88 3.92 -3.25
N SER A 16 20.86 4.65 -4.37
CA SER A 16 19.58 4.97 -5.05
C SER A 16 18.91 3.73 -5.63
N TRP A 17 19.68 2.80 -6.19
CA TRP A 17 19.14 1.56 -6.78
C TRP A 17 18.35 0.71 -5.79
N TRP A 18 18.79 0.61 -4.52
CA TRP A 18 18.05 -0.10 -3.48
C TRP A 18 16.74 0.59 -3.09
N ALA A 19 16.74 1.92 -3.02
CA ALA A 19 15.53 2.70 -2.77
C ALA A 19 14.49 2.53 -3.89
N ASP A 20 14.98 2.48 -5.15
CA ASP A 20 14.16 2.28 -6.34
C ASP A 20 13.61 0.85 -6.38
N MET A 21 14.41 -0.15 -6.03
CA MET A 21 13.96 -1.55 -5.91
C MET A 21 12.89 -1.72 -4.83
N ALA A 22 13.05 -1.06 -3.67
CA ALA A 22 12.06 -1.11 -2.59
C ALA A 22 10.73 -0.49 -3.02
N HIS A 23 10.76 0.67 -3.67
CA HIS A 23 9.56 1.26 -4.26
C HIS A 23 8.92 0.33 -5.29
N GLY A 24 9.72 -0.19 -6.22
CA GLY A 24 9.26 -1.13 -7.24
C GLY A 24 8.60 -2.37 -6.65
N ALA A 25 9.14 -2.92 -5.57
CA ALA A 25 8.59 -4.08 -4.89
C ALA A 25 7.21 -3.80 -4.28
N ILE A 26 6.99 -2.63 -3.68
CA ILE A 26 5.67 -2.24 -3.13
C ILE A 26 4.63 -2.20 -4.25
N TYR A 27 4.94 -1.52 -5.36
CA TYR A 27 4.03 -1.44 -6.49
C TYR A 27 3.77 -2.81 -7.11
N LEU A 28 4.79 -3.66 -7.18
CA LEU A 28 4.66 -5.03 -7.67
C LEU A 28 3.73 -5.87 -6.77
N VAL A 29 3.92 -5.84 -5.44
CA VAL A 29 3.07 -6.59 -4.50
C VAL A 29 1.64 -6.08 -4.54
N ALA A 30 1.44 -4.76 -4.61
CA ALA A 30 0.11 -4.17 -4.77
C ALA A 30 -0.54 -4.62 -6.09
N ALA A 31 0.20 -4.59 -7.21
CA ALA A 31 -0.28 -5.04 -8.51
C ALA A 31 -0.63 -6.53 -8.51
N ILE A 32 0.17 -7.39 -7.86
CA ILE A 32 -0.13 -8.82 -7.70
C ILE A 32 -1.41 -9.00 -6.87
N GLY A 33 -1.55 -8.30 -5.75
CA GLY A 33 -2.76 -8.37 -4.93
C GLY A 33 -4.01 -7.95 -5.71
N VAL A 34 -3.92 -6.87 -6.49
CA VAL A 34 -5.02 -6.44 -7.37
C VAL A 34 -5.26 -7.46 -8.49
N ALA A 35 -4.22 -8.06 -9.07
CA ALA A 35 -4.36 -9.09 -10.09
C ALA A 35 -5.08 -10.33 -9.54
N PHE A 36 -4.79 -10.75 -8.31
CA PHE A 36 -5.51 -11.83 -7.65
C PHE A 36 -6.96 -11.48 -7.37
N PHE A 37 -7.24 -10.25 -6.92
CA PHE A 37 -8.60 -9.76 -6.77
C PHE A 37 -9.38 -9.80 -8.10
N LEU A 38 -8.76 -9.41 -9.20
CA LEU A 38 -9.38 -9.49 -10.53
C LEU A 38 -9.59 -10.93 -10.98
N ALA A 39 -8.62 -11.81 -10.73
CA ALA A 39 -8.69 -13.23 -11.06
C ALA A 39 -9.78 -13.97 -10.27
N ASP A 40 -10.04 -13.56 -9.03
CA ASP A 40 -11.13 -14.03 -8.18
C ASP A 40 -12.52 -13.51 -8.63
N GLY A 41 -12.57 -12.71 -9.69
CA GLY A 41 -13.81 -12.13 -10.18
C GLY A 41 -14.23 -10.86 -9.44
N GLY A 42 -13.28 -10.12 -8.86
CA GLY A 42 -13.55 -8.89 -8.10
C GLY A 42 -14.28 -7.77 -8.85
N LEU A 43 -14.41 -7.86 -10.18
CA LEU A 43 -15.22 -6.94 -11.01
C LEU A 43 -16.49 -7.58 -11.59
N GLN A 44 -16.78 -8.84 -11.25
CA GLN A 44 -18.03 -9.49 -11.63
C GLN A 44 -19.14 -8.94 -10.74
N THR A 45 -19.71 -7.81 -11.15
CA THR A 45 -20.73 -7.07 -10.42
C THR A 45 -22.07 -7.08 -11.15
N PHE A 46 -23.16 -6.98 -10.39
CA PHE A 46 -24.52 -7.05 -10.94
C PHE A 46 -25.21 -5.68 -10.95
N ALA A 47 -24.74 -4.74 -10.12
CA ALA A 47 -25.24 -3.39 -10.04
C ALA A 47 -24.11 -2.35 -10.03
N THR A 48 -24.42 -1.11 -10.45
CA THR A 48 -23.45 0.01 -10.46
C THR A 48 -22.87 0.29 -9.07
N ILE A 49 -23.65 0.07 -8.02
CA ILE A 49 -23.22 0.32 -6.64
C ILE A 49 -22.11 -0.67 -6.19
N ASP A 50 -22.07 -1.88 -6.76
CA ASP A 50 -21.06 -2.88 -6.42
C ASP A 50 -19.65 -2.46 -6.86
N TYR A 51 -19.54 -1.56 -7.84
CA TYR A 51 -18.24 -0.98 -8.20
C TYR A 51 -17.65 -0.16 -7.05
N VAL A 52 -18.49 0.52 -6.25
CA VAL A 52 -18.03 1.25 -5.05
C VAL A 52 -17.46 0.27 -4.03
N TYR A 53 -18.13 -0.87 -3.82
CA TYR A 53 -17.63 -1.92 -2.93
C TYR A 53 -16.32 -2.54 -3.42
N SER A 54 -16.22 -2.76 -4.73
CA SER A 54 -15.03 -3.28 -5.40
C SER A 54 -13.84 -2.33 -5.29
N ILE A 55 -14.07 -1.02 -5.47
CA ILE A 55 -13.06 0.03 -5.24
C ILE A 55 -12.61 0.02 -3.78
N GLY A 56 -13.54 -0.14 -2.83
CA GLY A 56 -13.22 -0.32 -1.41
C GLY A 56 -12.27 -1.49 -1.19
N ARG A 57 -12.52 -2.65 -1.80
CA ARG A 57 -11.64 -3.85 -1.70
C ARG A 57 -10.25 -3.59 -2.29
N VAL A 58 -10.16 -2.96 -3.46
CA VAL A 58 -8.88 -2.59 -4.09
C VAL A 58 -8.09 -1.61 -3.22
N LEU A 59 -8.75 -0.60 -2.65
CA LEU A 59 -8.14 0.32 -1.69
C LEU A 59 -7.60 -0.41 -0.46
N GLY A 60 -8.30 -1.44 0.02
CA GLY A 60 -7.84 -2.28 1.13
C GLY A 60 -6.54 -3.02 0.81
N ILE A 61 -6.42 -3.59 -0.39
CA ILE A 61 -5.20 -4.26 -0.86
C ILE A 61 -4.03 -3.27 -0.88
N VAL A 62 -4.23 -2.10 -1.51
CA VAL A 62 -3.19 -1.06 -1.59
C VAL A 62 -2.82 -0.55 -0.20
N ALA A 63 -3.80 -0.31 0.67
CA ALA A 63 -3.58 0.15 2.03
C ALA A 63 -2.81 -0.87 2.87
N ALA A 64 -3.15 -2.17 2.77
CA ALA A 64 -2.44 -3.24 3.46
C ALA A 64 -0.97 -3.32 3.03
N VAL A 65 -0.68 -3.22 1.74
CA VAL A 65 0.69 -3.21 1.21
C VAL A 65 1.46 -1.97 1.69
N LEU A 66 0.84 -0.79 1.71
CA LEU A 66 1.45 0.43 2.25
C LEU A 66 1.71 0.34 3.77
N MET A 67 0.82 -0.31 4.53
CA MET A 67 1.02 -0.56 5.95
C MET A 67 2.15 -1.56 6.20
N LEU A 68 2.21 -2.64 5.41
CA LEU A 68 3.35 -3.57 5.44
C LEU A 68 4.65 -2.82 5.15
N PHE A 69 4.63 -1.88 4.20
CA PHE A 69 5.78 -1.05 3.91
C PHE A 69 6.21 -0.19 5.11
N GLN A 70 5.27 0.37 5.89
CA GLN A 70 5.62 1.06 7.15
C GLN A 70 6.32 0.13 8.14
N VAL A 71 5.82 -1.09 8.29
CA VAL A 71 6.41 -2.10 9.20
C VAL A 71 7.81 -2.48 8.72
N LEU A 72 8.01 -2.64 7.41
CA LEU A 72 9.33 -2.90 6.84
C LEU A 72 10.30 -1.75 7.08
N LEU A 73 9.86 -0.50 6.93
CA LEU A 73 10.69 0.68 7.19
C LEU A 73 11.13 0.77 8.66
N ILE A 74 10.25 0.43 9.61
CA ILE A 74 10.59 0.49 11.05
C ILE A 74 11.33 -0.75 11.55
N SER A 75 11.31 -1.86 10.81
CA SER A 75 11.94 -3.12 11.21
C SER A 75 13.47 -3.05 11.38
N ARG A 76 14.10 -1.92 11.02
CA ARG A 76 15.56 -1.71 11.04
C ARG A 76 16.32 -2.88 10.38
N ALA A 77 15.73 -3.46 9.32
CA ALA A 77 16.35 -4.59 8.66
C ALA A 77 17.73 -4.17 8.14
N PRO A 78 18.82 -4.89 8.48
CA PRO A 78 20.19 -4.49 8.14
C PRO A 78 20.48 -4.48 6.63
N PHE A 79 19.61 -5.08 5.82
CA PHE A 79 19.62 -4.99 4.35
C PHE A 79 19.12 -3.63 3.83
N ILE A 80 18.20 -2.97 4.56
CA ILE A 80 17.60 -1.67 4.23
C ILE A 80 18.50 -0.53 4.71
N GLU A 81 19.07 -0.61 5.92
CA GLU A 81 19.93 0.43 6.49
C GLU A 81 21.25 0.62 5.72
N ARG A 82 21.84 -0.46 5.20
CA ARG A 82 23.06 -0.39 4.37
C ARG A 82 22.84 0.28 3.01
N GLY A 83 21.60 0.30 2.53
CA GLY A 83 21.24 0.69 1.17
C GLY A 83 20.44 1.99 1.03
N MET A 84 19.78 2.53 2.07
CA MET A 84 18.92 3.73 1.93
C MET A 84 19.40 4.97 2.70
N GLY A 85 20.19 4.82 3.76
CA GLY A 85 20.55 5.93 4.66
C GLY A 85 19.38 6.38 5.55
N HIS A 86 19.68 6.71 6.80
CA HIS A 86 18.67 6.95 7.85
C HIS A 86 17.68 8.07 7.53
N ASP A 87 18.14 9.18 6.94
CA ASP A 87 17.29 10.36 6.69
C ASP A 87 16.25 10.11 5.58
N HIS A 88 16.60 9.29 4.58
CA HIS A 88 15.69 8.99 3.47
C HIS A 88 14.57 8.03 3.91
N ALA A 89 14.89 7.03 4.73
CA ALA A 89 13.89 6.11 5.29
C ALA A 89 12.85 6.84 6.16
N ALA A 90 13.28 7.80 6.98
CA ALA A 90 12.38 8.61 7.80
C ALA A 90 11.50 9.56 6.96
N ALA A 91 12.05 10.19 5.93
CA ALA A 91 11.29 11.02 5.01
C ALA A 91 10.23 10.21 4.25
N LEU A 92 10.58 8.98 3.84
CA LEU A 92 9.65 8.11 3.14
C LEU A 92 8.56 7.58 4.07
N HIS A 93 8.90 7.19 5.30
CA HIS A 93 7.95 6.76 6.33
C HIS A 93 6.89 7.84 6.60
N THR A 94 7.29 9.09 6.79
CA THR A 94 6.34 10.18 7.08
C THR A 94 5.41 10.50 5.90
N ARG A 95 5.90 10.40 4.66
CA ARG A 95 5.09 10.63 3.45
C ARG A 95 4.15 9.46 3.18
N THR A 96 4.69 8.25 3.13
CA THR A 96 3.91 7.04 2.79
C THR A 96 2.98 6.63 3.93
N GLY A 97 3.33 6.90 5.20
CA GLY A 97 2.48 6.63 6.35
C GLY A 97 1.19 7.44 6.34
N LYS A 98 1.25 8.73 5.96
CA LYS A 98 0.04 9.55 5.79
C LYS A 98 -0.89 8.98 4.72
N VAL A 99 -0.33 8.60 3.57
CA VAL A 99 -1.10 7.98 2.48
C VAL A 99 -1.70 6.65 2.91
N ALA A 100 -0.93 5.80 3.61
CA ALA A 100 -1.39 4.52 4.12
C ALA A 100 -2.59 4.67 5.06
N ILE A 101 -2.52 5.63 6.00
CA ILE A 101 -3.60 5.89 6.95
C ILE A 101 -4.85 6.40 6.22
N ILE A 102 -4.71 7.37 5.32
CA ILE A 102 -5.84 7.89 4.54
C ILE A 102 -6.49 6.77 3.72
N ALA A 103 -5.70 5.96 3.02
CA ALA A 103 -6.21 4.85 2.21
C ALA A 103 -6.90 3.78 3.07
N MET A 104 -6.35 3.44 4.25
CA MET A 104 -6.95 2.47 5.16
C MET A 104 -8.27 2.98 5.75
N THR A 105 -8.33 4.25 6.15
CA THR A 105 -9.57 4.86 6.64
C THR A 105 -10.62 4.88 5.55
N LEU A 106 -10.25 5.27 4.31
CA LEU A 106 -11.16 5.27 3.17
C LEU A 106 -11.68 3.85 2.85
N HIS A 107 -10.81 2.85 2.88
CA HIS A 107 -11.19 1.44 2.75
C HIS A 107 -12.22 1.04 3.82
N ALA A 108 -11.92 1.29 5.10
CA ALA A 108 -12.77 0.91 6.21
C ALA A 108 -14.15 1.60 6.14
N THR A 109 -14.19 2.89 5.81
CA THR A 109 -15.46 3.62 5.67
C THR A 109 -16.30 3.09 4.51
N ILE A 110 -15.70 2.90 3.32
CA ILE A 110 -16.41 2.35 2.16
C ILE A 110 -16.97 0.97 2.47
N ILE A 111 -16.15 0.05 2.99
CA ILE A 111 -16.59 -1.31 3.28
C ILE A 111 -17.70 -1.29 4.34
N THR A 112 -17.58 -0.47 5.38
CA THR A 112 -18.61 -0.37 6.44
C THR A 112 -19.95 0.11 5.88
N ILE A 113 -19.95 1.20 5.11
CA ILE A 113 -21.17 1.77 4.52
C ILE A 113 -21.81 0.78 3.54
N MET A 114 -21.01 0.17 2.68
CA MET A 114 -21.50 -0.78 1.68
C MET A 114 -22.02 -2.06 2.32
N SER A 115 -21.35 -2.57 3.35
CA SER A 115 -21.81 -3.76 4.08
C SER A 115 -23.15 -3.50 4.78
N ALA A 116 -23.35 -2.29 5.33
CA ALA A 116 -24.65 -1.89 5.86
C ALA A 116 -25.73 -1.82 4.77
N TYR A 117 -25.41 -1.24 3.61
CA TYR A 117 -26.32 -1.17 2.47
C TYR A 117 -26.80 -2.57 2.01
N TYR A 118 -25.88 -3.54 1.90
CA TYR A 118 -26.27 -4.91 1.53
C TYR A 118 -27.05 -5.63 2.63
N ALA A 119 -26.76 -5.35 3.91
CA ALA A 119 -27.52 -5.90 5.03
C ALA A 119 -29.00 -5.49 4.97
N ASP A 120 -29.29 -4.23 4.64
CA ASP A 120 -30.67 -3.73 4.47
C ASP A 120 -31.37 -4.34 3.24
N VAL A 121 -30.65 -4.60 2.14
CA VAL A 121 -31.22 -5.28 0.95
C VAL A 121 -31.51 -6.76 1.23
N SER A 122 -30.76 -7.41 2.12
CA SER A 122 -30.89 -8.85 2.40
C SER A 122 -32.12 -9.26 3.20
N LEU A 123 -32.76 -8.34 3.94
CA LEU A 123 -33.96 -8.64 4.75
C LEU A 123 -35.20 -8.93 3.90
N PHE A 124 -35.27 -8.38 2.68
CA PHE A 124 -36.45 -8.51 1.81
C PHE A 124 -36.42 -9.74 0.90
N THR A 125 -35.30 -10.45 0.83
CA THR A 125 -35.13 -11.64 -0.05
C THR A 125 -35.10 -12.96 0.73
N GLN A 126 -35.05 -12.93 2.06
CA GLN A 126 -34.84 -14.13 2.90
C GLN A 126 -36.15 -14.74 3.47
N SER A 127 -37.32 -14.20 3.13
CA SER A 127 -38.63 -14.60 3.70
C SER A 127 -39.54 -15.41 2.75
N THR A 128 -39.01 -15.98 1.68
CA THR A 128 -39.72 -16.92 0.78
C THR A 128 -38.98 -18.23 0.68
#